data_AF-A0A955JLY0-F1
#
_entry.id   AF-A0A955JLY0-F1
#
_cell.length_a   1.000
_cell.length_b   1.000
_cell.length_c   1.000
_cell.angle_alpha   90.00
_cell.angle_beta   90.00
_cell.angle_gamma   90.00
#
_symmetry.space_group_name_H-M   'P 1'
#
loop_
_entity.id
_entity.type
_entity.pdbx_description
1 polymer ?
#
loop_
_entity_poly.entity_id
_entity_poly.type
_entity_poly.pdbx_seq_one_letter_code
_entity_poly.pdbx_strand_id
1 'polypeptide(L)' 'MIDRELLEKEALAEVCACWYYDLADTLQETPDEDLRDIIQHKRLCTTCGN' A
#
# COMPACT_ATOMS: atom_id res chain seq x y z
N MET A 1 17.49 -7.20 -5.76
CA MET A 1 16.69 -6.52 -4.72
C MET A 1 15.53 -5.89 -5.45
N ILE A 2 14.29 -6.08 -5.00
CA ILE A 2 13.15 -5.35 -5.58
C ILE A 2 13.36 -3.88 -5.22
N ASP A 3 13.31 -2.99 -6.22
CA ASP A 3 13.43 -1.55 -6.00
C ASP A 3 12.28 -1.07 -5.13
N ARG A 4 12.60 -0.39 -4.03
CA ARG A 4 11.59 0.15 -3.11
C ARG A 4 10.64 1.11 -3.82
N GLU A 5 11.14 1.91 -4.74
CA GLU A 5 10.32 2.81 -5.55
C GLU A 5 9.27 2.05 -6.40
N LEU A 6 9.58 0.80 -6.79
CA LEU A 6 8.62 -0.06 -7.49
C LEU A 6 7.54 -0.57 -6.54
N LEU A 7 7.92 -1.00 -5.33
CA LEU A 7 6.96 -1.41 -4.29
C LEU A 7 6.03 -0.27 -3.92
N GLU A 8 6.56 0.94 -3.77
CA GLU A 8 5.77 2.12 -3.44
C GLU A 8 4.74 2.46 -4.54
N LYS A 9 5.15 2.37 -5.81
CA LYS A 9 4.24 2.59 -6.95
C LYS A 9 3.17 1.52 -7.06
N GLU A 10 3.53 0.25 -6.92
CA GLU A 10 2.56 -0.85 -6.97
C GLU A 10 1.61 -0.79 -5.78
N ALA A 11 2.10 -0.51 -4.57
CA ALA A 11 1.25 -0.37 -3.40
C ALA A 11 0.25 0.79 -3.56
N LEU A 12 0.65 1.94 -4.11
CA LEU A 12 -0.28 3.04 -4.41
C LEU A 12 -1.29 2.72 -5.52
N ALA A 13 -0.96 1.83 -6.45
CA ALA A 13 -1.87 1.40 -7.50
C ALA A 13 -2.90 0.38 -7.00
N GLU A 14 -2.51 -0.50 -6.08
CA GLU A 14 -3.34 -1.57 -5.54
C GLU A 14 -4.09 -1.18 -4.26
N VAL A 15 -3.62 -0.17 -3.52
CA VAL A 15 -4.26 0.28 -2.29
C VAL A 15 -5.69 0.76 -2.57
N CYS A 16 -6.59 0.46 -1.63
CA CYS A 16 -7.93 0.99 -1.67
C CYS A 16 -7.92 2.54 -1.69
N ALA A 17 -8.82 3.13 -2.48
CA ALA A 17 -9.02 4.59 -2.53
C ALA A 17 -9.26 5.22 -1.14
N CYS A 18 -9.83 4.47 -0.19
CA CYS A 18 -10.03 4.92 1.19
C CYS A 18 -8.72 5.20 1.93
N TRP A 19 -7.65 4.47 1.61
CA TRP A 19 -6.34 4.58 2.26
C TRP A 19 -5.28 5.16 1.33
N TYR A 20 -5.65 5.54 0.09
CA TYR A 20 -4.69 6.06 -0.88
C TYR A 20 -3.96 7.30 -0.35
N TYR A 21 -4.69 8.27 0.21
CA TYR A 21 -4.07 9.49 0.74
C TYR A 21 -3.24 9.21 1.99
N ASP A 22 -3.73 8.34 2.89
CA ASP A 22 -2.98 7.93 4.08
C ASP A 22 -1.66 7.23 3.72
N LEU A 23 -1.72 6.31 2.75
CA LEU A 23 -0.55 5.60 2.25
C LEU A 23 0.39 6.54 1.50
N ALA A 24 -0.13 7.47 0.69
CA ALA A 24 0.69 8.43 -0.04
C ALA A 24 1.47 9.36 0.92
N ASP A 25 0.84 9.80 2.00
CA ASP A 25 1.47 10.66 3.01
C ASP A 25 2.51 9.91 3.84
N THR A 26 2.30 8.61 4.09
CA THR A 26 3.19 7.77 4.92
C THR A 26 4.05 6.80 4.10
N LEU A 27 4.11 6.95 2.77
CA LEU A 27 4.71 5.98 1.84
C LEU A 27 6.19 5.72 2.14
N GLN A 28 6.92 6.78 2.47
CA GLN A 28 8.35 6.71 2.81
C GLN A 28 8.62 6.15 4.21
N GLU A 29 7.61 6.13 5.07
CA GLU A 29 7.71 5.59 6.44
C GLU A 29 7.16 4.16 6.50
N THR A 30 6.34 3.77 5.52
CA THR A 30 5.74 2.44 5.41
C THR A 30 6.83 1.42 5.05
N PRO A 31 6.97 0.33 5.83
CA PRO A 31 7.97 -0.68 5.56
C PRO A 31 7.62 -1.53 4.33
N ASP A 32 8.65 -2.06 3.66
CA ASP A 32 8.49 -2.90 2.45
C ASP A 32 7.52 -4.08 2.64
N GLU A 33 7.43 -4.63 3.85
CA GLU A 33 6.50 -5.73 4.17
C GLU A 33 5.03 -5.29 4.11
N ASP A 34 4.73 -4.10 4.61
CA ASP A 34 3.38 -3.53 4.58
C ASP A 34 2.98 -3.14 3.16
N LEU A 35 3.91 -2.57 2.38
CA LEU A 35 3.70 -2.32 0.96
C LEU A 35 3.37 -3.61 0.20
N ARG A 36 4.08 -4.71 0.49
CA ARG A 36 3.79 -6.03 -0.10
C ARG A 36 2.45 -6.58 0.33
N ASP A 37 2.06 -6.43 1.58
CA ASP A 37 0.76 -6.90 2.06
C ASP A 37 -0.40 -6.14 1.43
N ILE A 38 -0.20 -4.84 1.12
CA ILE A 38 -1.14 -4.02 0.34
C ILE A 38 -1.24 -4.56 -1.09
N ILE A 39 -0.12 -4.76 -1.78
CA ILE A 39 -0.09 -5.31 -3.15
C ILE A 39 -0.72 -6.72 -3.21
N GLN A 40 -0.56 -7.52 -2.16
CA GLN A 40 -1.13 -8.87 -2.07
C GLN A 40 -2.58 -8.88 -1.58
N HIS A 41 -3.21 -7.73 -1.37
CA HIS A 41 -4.59 -7.60 -0.89
C HIS A 41 -4.85 -8.37 0.41
N LYS A 42 -3.82 -8.48 1.28
CA LYS A 42 -3.94 -9.18 2.56
C LYS A 42 -4.62 -8.35 3.64
N ARG A 43 -4.62 -7.02 3.48
CA ARG A 43 -5.32 -6.10 4.37
C ARG A 43 -6.68 -5.75 3.77
N LEU A 44 -7.73 -6.27 4.40
CA LEU A 44 -9.12 -5.88 4.11
C LEU A 44 -9.33 -4.44 4.59
N CYS A 45 -9.83 -3.58 3.71
CA CYS A 45 -10.21 -2.23 4.06
C CYS A 45 -11.51 -2.29 4.88
N THR A 46 -11.42 -1.99 6.18
CA THR A 46 -12.57 -1.98 7.09
C THR A 46 -13.54 -0.83 6.80
N THR A 47 -13.11 0.19 6.06
CA THR A 47 -13.93 1.35 5.67
C THR A 47 -14.88 1.04 4.51
N CYS A 48 -14.42 0.30 3.49
CA CYS A 48 -15.24 -0.02 2.32
C CYS A 48 -15.60 -1.51 2.21
N GLY A 49 -15.05 -2.37 3.07
CA GLY A 49 -15.34 -3.79 3.14
C GLY A 49 -14.74 -4.65 2.02
N ASN A 50 -13.81 -4.08 1.23
CA ASN A 50 -13.06 -4.78 0.17
C ASN A 50 -11.62 -5.06 0.58
#